data_AF-A0A352YX54-F1
#
_entry.id   AF-A0A352YX54-F1
#
_cell.length_a   1.000
_cell.length_b   1.000
_cell.length_c   1.000
_cell.angle_alpha   90.00
_cell.angle_beta   90.00
_cell.angle_gamma   90.00
#
_symmetry.space_group_name_H-M   'P 1'
#
loop_
_entity.id
_entity.type
_entity.pdbx_description
1 polymer ?
#
loop_
_entity_poly.entity_id
_entity_poly.type
_entity_poly.pdbx_seq_one_letter_code
_entity_poly.pdbx_strand_id
1 'polypeptide(L)'
;MLNEVQWLIVNSNRQFILSGSSPRKIVRSGGNLLGGRALRYELYPLIYREIPDFDLLRALNNGLLPRMYLSDRPARLLSAYVGSYLRDEIMAEARIRNISSFSRFLEAAAFSNGEIVNYSNIASDCGVSSPTIKEYFQIL
;
A
#
# COMPACT_ATOMS: atom_id res chain seq x y z
N MET A 1 21.09 6.26 7.69
CA MET A 1 20.53 5.06 8.37
C MET A 1 21.10 3.73 7.84
N LEU A 2 20.96 3.38 6.55
CA LEU A 2 21.45 2.07 6.05
C LEU A 2 22.98 1.94 6.06
N ASN A 3 23.71 3.05 5.93
CA ASN A 3 25.17 3.05 5.99
C ASN A 3 25.68 2.73 7.40
N GLU A 4 24.96 3.18 8.42
CA GLU A 4 25.25 2.96 9.83
C GLU A 4 24.93 1.51 10.22
N VAL A 5 23.83 0.97 9.70
CA VAL A 5 23.53 -0.47 9.83
C VAL A 5 24.64 -1.31 9.18
N GLN A 6 25.06 -0.97 7.96
CA GLN A 6 26.19 -1.63 7.29
C GLN A 6 27.46 -1.58 8.14
N TRP A 7 27.80 -0.41 8.70
CA TRP A 7 28.99 -0.24 9.52
C TRP A 7 28.93 -1.12 10.77
N LEU A 8 27.78 -1.21 11.44
CA LEU A 8 27.58 -2.04 12.62
C LEU A 8 27.61 -3.55 12.32
N ILE A 9 27.12 -3.98 11.15
CA ILE A 9 27.26 -5.37 10.70
C ILE A 9 28.75 -5.73 10.57
N VAL A 10 29.56 -4.87 9.95
CA VAL A 10 30.98 -5.13 9.68
C VAL A 10 31.84 -5.03 10.94
N ASN A 11 31.62 -4.01 11.77
CA ASN A 11 32.55 -3.66 12.85
C ASN A 11 32.09 -4.15 14.23
N SER A 12 30.84 -4.60 14.37
CA SER A 12 30.27 -4.98 15.67
C SER A 12 29.61 -6.35 15.69
N ASN A 13 29.62 -7.09 14.55
CA ASN A 13 29.01 -8.41 14.39
C ASN A 13 27.55 -8.47 14.90
N ARG A 14 26.76 -7.42 14.63
CA ARG A 14 25.36 -7.31 15.06
C ARG A 14 24.40 -7.69 13.93
N GLN A 15 23.31 -8.34 14.29
CA GLN A 15 22.18 -8.62 13.40
C GLN A 15 21.06 -7.61 13.61
N PHE A 16 20.37 -7.25 12.53
CA PHE A 16 19.31 -6.25 12.55
C PHE A 16 18.06 -6.79 11.87
N ILE A 17 16.90 -6.49 12.46
CA ILE A 17 15.60 -6.62 11.80
C ILE A 17 15.12 -5.20 11.50
N LEU A 18 15.02 -4.88 10.22
CA LEU A 18 14.54 -3.58 9.76
C LEU A 18 13.09 -3.72 9.33
N SER A 19 12.17 -3.20 10.13
CA SER A 19 10.75 -3.06 9.77
C SER A 19 10.46 -1.62 9.36
N GLY A 20 9.69 -1.43 8.30
CA GLY A 20 9.26 -0.10 7.87
C GLY A 20 8.05 -0.18 6.95
N SER A 21 7.18 0.83 7.04
CA SER A 21 5.94 0.89 6.25
C SER A 21 6.16 1.34 4.80
N SER A 22 7.35 1.81 4.42
CA SER A 22 7.62 2.31 3.06
C SER A 22 8.96 1.78 2.51
N PRO A 23 8.94 0.65 1.79
CA PRO A 23 10.11 0.12 1.08
C PRO A 23 10.67 1.10 0.05
N ARG A 24 9.79 1.87 -0.62
CA ARG A 24 10.16 2.80 -1.72
C ARG A 24 11.07 3.94 -1.25
N LYS A 25 10.79 4.54 -0.08
CA LYS A 25 11.65 5.58 0.54
C LYS A 25 13.05 5.05 0.85
N ILE A 26 13.16 3.80 1.29
CA ILE A 26 14.45 3.16 1.60
C ILE A 26 15.27 2.99 0.32
N VAL A 27 14.66 2.49 -0.77
CA VAL A 27 15.34 2.32 -2.07
C VAL A 27 15.73 3.65 -2.71
N ARG A 28 14.86 4.67 -2.66
CA ARG A 28 15.13 5.99 -3.24
C ARG A 28 16.17 6.80 -2.45
N SER A 29 16.45 6.45 -1.20
CA SER A 29 17.37 7.22 -0.34
C SER A 29 18.86 7.16 -0.74
N GLY A 30 19.22 6.39 -1.78
CA GLY A 30 20.58 6.33 -2.33
C GLY A 30 21.63 5.72 -1.40
N GLY A 31 21.23 5.21 -0.23
CA GLY A 31 22.10 4.54 0.73
C GLY A 31 22.49 3.12 0.31
N ASN A 32 23.42 2.51 1.03
CA ASN A 32 23.86 1.13 0.79
C ASN A 32 22.67 0.16 0.90
N LEU A 33 22.24 -0.42 -0.23
CA LEU A 33 21.08 -1.33 -0.30
C LEU A 33 21.29 -2.70 0.37
N LEU A 34 22.45 -2.91 1.02
CA LEU A 34 22.79 -4.16 1.71
C LEU A 34 22.67 -5.40 0.80
N GLY A 35 22.97 -5.26 -0.50
CA GLY A 35 22.90 -6.36 -1.47
C GLY A 35 23.65 -7.60 -0.99
N GLY A 36 22.96 -8.74 -0.97
CA GLY A 36 23.48 -10.03 -0.49
C GLY A 36 23.68 -10.15 1.03
N ARG A 37 23.46 -9.08 1.80
CA ARG A 37 23.67 -9.01 3.27
C ARG A 37 22.37 -8.77 4.04
N ALA A 38 21.33 -8.31 3.36
CA ALA A 38 19.99 -8.21 3.89
C ALA A 38 19.06 -9.15 3.11
N LEU A 39 18.31 -9.96 3.85
CA LEU A 39 17.20 -10.73 3.30
C LEU A 39 15.94 -9.86 3.36
N ARG A 40 15.23 -9.77 2.23
CA ARG A 40 13.98 -9.03 2.15
C ARG A 40 12.83 -10.02 2.32
N TYR A 41 12.04 -9.80 3.36
CA TYR A 41 10.80 -10.50 3.62
C TYR A 41 9.63 -9.54 3.40
N GLU A 42 8.57 -10.03 2.76
CA GLU A 42 7.32 -9.30 2.60
C GLU A 42 6.28 -9.91 3.55
N LEU A 43 5.57 -9.04 4.28
CA LEU A 43 4.44 -9.43 5.11
C LEU A 43 3.17 -9.12 4.33
N TYR A 44 2.41 -10.16 4.01
CA TYR A 44 1.11 -10.04 3.36
C TYR A 44 -0.01 -9.96 4.40
N PRO A 45 -1.22 -9.54 3.99
CA PRO A 45 -2.41 -9.70 4.82
C PRO A 45 -2.61 -11.17 5.26
N LEU A 46 -3.37 -11.36 6.34
CA LEU A 46 -3.71 -12.69 6.83
C LEU A 46 -4.45 -13.50 5.76
N ILE A 47 -4.17 -14.79 5.66
CA ILE A 47 -5.00 -15.72 4.89
C ILE A 47 -6.05 -16.36 5.80
N TYR A 48 -7.15 -16.87 5.22
CA TYR A 48 -8.23 -17.48 5.99
C TYR A 48 -7.77 -18.61 6.93
N ARG A 49 -6.70 -19.35 6.55
CA ARG A 49 -6.13 -20.43 7.37
C ARG A 49 -5.39 -19.93 8.61
N GLU A 50 -4.95 -18.68 8.61
CA GLU A 50 -4.27 -18.05 9.76
C GLU A 50 -5.26 -17.46 10.77
N ILE A 51 -6.56 -17.45 10.45
CA ILE A 51 -7.62 -16.84 11.25
C ILE A 51 -8.48 -17.95 11.86
N PRO A 52 -8.38 -18.20 13.18
CA PRO A 52 -9.34 -19.04 13.89
C PRO A 52 -10.75 -18.46 13.74
N ASP A 53 -11.74 -19.33 13.52
CA ASP A 53 -13.16 -18.94 13.38
C ASP A 53 -13.40 -17.84 12.33
N PHE A 54 -12.81 -18.02 11.14
CA PHE A 54 -12.86 -17.04 10.05
C PHE A 54 -14.27 -16.54 9.75
N ASP A 55 -14.46 -15.23 9.94
CA ASP A 55 -15.68 -14.51 9.55
C ASP A 55 -15.48 -13.83 8.18
N LEU A 56 -16.21 -14.33 7.18
CA LEU A 56 -16.19 -13.83 5.81
C LEU A 56 -16.72 -12.39 5.71
N LEU A 57 -17.81 -12.06 6.40
CA LEU A 57 -18.38 -10.72 6.34
C LEU A 57 -17.43 -9.70 6.97
N ARG A 58 -16.77 -10.07 8.07
CA ARG A 58 -15.71 -9.25 8.65
C ARG A 58 -14.54 -9.07 7.69
N ALA A 59 -14.11 -10.13 7.01
CA ALA A 59 -13.01 -10.06 6.05
C ALA A 59 -13.31 -9.13 4.86
N LEU A 60 -14.53 -9.22 4.30
CA LEU A 60 -14.96 -8.39 3.18
C LEU A 60 -15.08 -6.91 3.56
N ASN A 61 -15.56 -6.60 4.76
CA ASN A 61 -15.75 -5.21 5.20
C ASN A 61 -14.49 -4.57 5.80
N ASN A 62 -13.61 -5.35 6.43
CA ASN A 62 -12.46 -4.82 7.17
C ASN A 62 -11.13 -5.04 6.44
N GLY A 63 -11.12 -5.89 5.42
CA GLY A 63 -9.89 -6.43 4.83
C GLY A 63 -9.16 -7.39 5.78
N LEU A 64 -8.01 -7.89 5.33
CA LEU A 64 -7.25 -8.95 6.02
C LEU A 64 -5.93 -8.46 6.64
N LEU A 65 -5.67 -7.16 6.60
CA LEU A 65 -4.54 -6.60 7.33
C LEU A 65 -4.77 -6.81 8.83
N PRO A 66 -3.83 -7.42 9.58
CA PRO A 66 -4.10 -7.93 10.93
C PRO A 66 -4.76 -6.90 11.86
N ARG A 67 -4.24 -5.67 11.88
CA ARG A 67 -4.75 -4.59 12.75
C ARG A 67 -6.15 -4.11 12.35
N MET A 68 -6.51 -4.18 11.07
CA MET A 68 -7.81 -3.78 10.57
C MET A 68 -8.83 -4.89 10.81
N TYR A 69 -8.47 -6.13 10.48
CA TYR A 69 -9.34 -7.31 10.66
C TYR A 69 -9.72 -7.47 12.13
N LEU A 70 -8.75 -7.45 13.05
CA LEU A 70 -8.96 -7.68 14.49
C LEU A 70 -9.64 -6.50 15.22
N SER A 71 -9.85 -5.36 14.56
CA SER A 71 -10.46 -4.19 15.18
C SER A 71 -11.99 -4.28 15.17
N ASP A 72 -12.62 -3.84 16.26
CA ASP A 72 -14.09 -3.66 16.32
C ASP A 72 -14.53 -2.31 15.71
N ARG A 73 -13.58 -1.41 15.45
CA ARG A 73 -13.81 -0.09 14.83
C ARG A 73 -12.84 0.13 13.66
N PRO A 74 -12.94 -0.68 12.59
CA PRO A 74 -12.00 -0.69 11.47
C PRO A 74 -12.06 0.57 10.62
N ALA A 75 -13.22 1.24 10.55
CA ALA A 75 -13.46 2.35 9.61
C ALA A 75 -12.43 3.49 9.75
N ARG A 76 -12.12 3.92 10.99
CA ARG A 76 -11.10 4.95 11.23
C ARG A 76 -9.68 4.48 10.90
N LEU A 77 -9.39 3.20 11.12
CA LEU A 77 -8.07 2.62 10.79
C LEU A 77 -7.88 2.51 9.27
N LEU A 78 -8.92 2.08 8.56
CA LEU A 78 -8.93 2.02 7.10
C LEU A 78 -8.80 3.40 6.49
N SER A 79 -9.57 4.39 6.98
CA SER A 79 -9.46 5.78 6.52
C SER A 79 -8.06 6.35 6.74
N ALA A 80 -7.45 6.10 7.91
CA ALA A 80 -6.08 6.52 8.17
C ALA A 80 -5.07 5.80 7.27
N TYR A 81 -5.26 4.51 7.02
CA TYR A 81 -4.40 3.72 6.14
C TYR A 81 -4.46 4.21 4.68
N VAL A 82 -5.67 4.39 4.14
CA VAL A 82 -5.88 4.94 2.79
C VAL A 82 -5.30 6.35 2.69
N GLY A 83 -5.52 7.20 3.70
CA GLY A 83 -4.95 8.55 3.73
C GLY A 83 -3.42 8.56 3.78
N SER A 84 -2.79 7.62 4.50
CA SER A 84 -1.34 7.45 4.47
C SER A 84 -0.85 6.94 3.13
N TYR A 85 -1.49 5.94 2.52
CA TYR A 85 -1.15 5.45 1.19
C TYR A 85 -1.24 6.56 0.12
N LEU A 86 -2.35 7.31 0.11
CA LEU A 86 -2.54 8.45 -0.78
C LEU A 86 -1.45 9.51 -0.62
N ARG A 87 -1.02 9.78 0.61
CA ARG A 87 0.04 10.79 0.86
C ARG A 87 1.44 10.27 0.57
N ASP A 88 1.80 9.11 1.11
CA ASP A 88 3.17 8.61 1.10
C ASP A 88 3.57 7.96 -0.22
N GLU A 89 2.63 7.29 -0.89
CA GLU A 89 2.90 6.53 -2.11
C GLU A 89 2.41 7.25 -3.36
N ILE A 90 1.17 7.74 -3.34
CA ILE A 90 0.52 8.33 -4.52
C ILE A 90 1.01 9.77 -4.77
N MET A 91 1.14 10.63 -3.74
CA MET A 91 1.72 11.98 -3.95
C MET A 91 3.19 11.93 -4.38
N ALA A 92 3.91 10.88 -3.99
CA ALA A 92 5.30 10.67 -4.39
C ALA A 92 5.43 10.20 -5.86
N GLU A 93 4.32 9.88 -6.52
CA GLU A 93 4.25 9.51 -7.92
C GLU A 93 4.01 10.78 -8.76
N ALA A 94 5.06 11.24 -9.44
CA ALA A 94 5.05 12.51 -10.18
C ALA A 94 3.96 12.60 -11.28
N ARG A 95 3.35 11.47 -11.64
CA ARG A 95 2.28 11.37 -12.63
C ARG A 95 0.92 11.84 -12.09
N ILE A 96 0.72 11.83 -10.78
CA ILE A 96 -0.57 12.20 -10.18
C ILE A 96 -0.56 13.67 -9.78
N ARG A 97 -1.15 14.51 -10.64
CA ARG A 97 -1.29 15.96 -10.40
C ARG A 97 -2.47 16.32 -9.51
N ASN A 98 -3.48 15.44 -9.42
CA ASN A 98 -4.71 15.69 -8.69
C ASN A 98 -5.08 14.49 -7.80
N ILE A 99 -4.74 14.60 -6.51
CA ILE A 99 -5.02 13.56 -5.50
C ILE A 99 -6.52 13.38 -5.27
N SER A 100 -7.30 14.47 -5.37
CA SER A 100 -8.75 14.40 -5.16
C SER A 100 -9.46 13.57 -6.24
N SER A 101 -8.99 13.67 -7.49
CA SER A 101 -9.46 12.82 -8.58
C SER A 101 -9.01 11.37 -8.39
N PHE A 102 -7.78 11.14 -7.91
CA PHE A 102 -7.30 9.79 -7.62
C PHE A 102 -8.07 9.12 -6.46
N SER A 103 -8.43 9.89 -5.42
CA SER A 103 -9.25 9.39 -4.31
C SER A 103 -10.63 8.95 -4.78
N ARG A 104 -11.31 9.76 -5.61
CA ARG A 104 -12.60 9.38 -6.21
C ARG A 104 -12.47 8.17 -7.13
N PHE A 105 -11.36 8.09 -7.87
CA PHE A 105 -11.03 6.92 -8.67
C PHE A 105 -10.87 5.64 -7.82
N LEU A 106 -10.19 5.70 -6.67
CA LEU A 106 -10.08 4.53 -5.78
C LEU A 106 -11.44 4.03 -5.31
N GLU A 107 -12.36 4.94 -4.96
CA GLU A 107 -13.72 4.59 -4.59
C GLU A 107 -14.49 3.96 -5.77
N ALA A 108 -14.46 4.60 -6.95
CA ALA A 108 -15.12 4.08 -8.15
C ALA A 108 -14.57 2.71 -8.55
N ALA A 109 -13.25 2.53 -8.52
CA ALA A 109 -12.59 1.26 -8.81
C ALA A 109 -12.97 0.17 -7.79
N ALA A 110 -13.11 0.51 -6.51
CA ALA A 110 -13.58 -0.43 -5.49
C ALA A 110 -15.02 -0.89 -5.74
N PHE A 111 -15.92 0.00 -6.20
CA PHE A 111 -17.29 -0.37 -6.57
C PHE A 111 -17.35 -1.20 -7.86
N SER A 112 -16.45 -0.97 -8.82
CA SER A 112 -16.35 -1.78 -10.04
C SER A 112 -15.60 -3.11 -9.85
N ASN A 113 -15.24 -3.47 -8.62
CA ASN A 113 -14.48 -4.69 -8.36
C ASN A 113 -15.28 -5.95 -8.74
N GLY A 114 -14.69 -6.79 -9.60
CA GLY A 114 -15.35 -7.99 -10.12
C GLY A 114 -16.19 -7.78 -11.38
N GLU A 115 -16.28 -6.55 -11.89
CA GLU A 115 -16.97 -6.22 -13.15
C GLU A 115 -15.97 -5.90 -14.29
N ILE A 116 -16.49 -5.80 -15.51
CA ILE A 116 -15.71 -5.34 -16.66
C ILE A 116 -15.43 -3.84 -16.51
N VAL A 117 -14.14 -3.47 -16.53
CA VAL A 117 -13.72 -2.08 -16.38
C VAL A 117 -14.13 -1.24 -17.58
N ASN A 118 -15.00 -0.25 -17.35
CA ASN A 118 -15.34 0.77 -18.33
C ASN A 118 -14.66 2.10 -17.99
N TYR A 119 -13.58 2.41 -18.69
CA TYR A 119 -12.80 3.62 -18.48
C TYR A 119 -13.57 4.93 -18.74
N SER A 120 -14.59 4.92 -19.59
CA SER A 120 -15.38 6.12 -19.91
C SER A 120 -16.38 6.45 -18.81
N ASN A 121 -17.01 5.44 -18.22
CA ASN A 121 -17.91 5.63 -17.09
C ASN A 121 -17.15 6.13 -15.86
N ILE A 122 -16.08 5.43 -15.48
CA ILE A 122 -15.25 5.83 -14.32
C ILE A 122 -14.65 7.23 -14.52
N ALA A 123 -14.25 7.58 -15.74
CA ALA A 123 -13.74 8.90 -16.07
C ALA A 123 -14.78 10.01 -15.84
N SER A 124 -16.03 9.75 -16.22
CA SER A 124 -17.15 10.67 -16.02
C SER A 124 -17.42 10.90 -14.54
N ASP A 125 -17.47 9.82 -13.74
CA ASP A 125 -17.69 9.90 -12.28
C ASP A 125 -16.55 10.62 -11.55
N CYS A 126 -15.31 10.40 -12.02
CA CYS A 126 -14.13 11.04 -11.46
C CYS A 126 -13.87 12.46 -12.01
N GLY A 127 -14.60 12.90 -13.03
CA GLY A 127 -14.39 14.19 -13.70
C GLY A 127 -13.00 14.34 -14.33
N VAL A 128 -12.47 13.26 -14.90
CA VAL A 128 -11.18 13.24 -15.61
C VAL A 128 -11.32 12.54 -16.96
N SER A 129 -10.25 12.46 -17.75
CA SER A 129 -10.27 11.77 -19.05
C SER A 129 -10.13 10.24 -18.90
N SER A 130 -10.68 9.46 -19.84
CA SER A 130 -10.47 7.99 -19.86
C SER A 130 -8.99 7.59 -19.93
N PRO A 131 -8.12 8.26 -20.70
CA PRO A 131 -6.67 8.03 -20.62
C PRO A 131 -6.10 8.21 -19.21
N THR A 132 -6.55 9.24 -18.47
CA THR A 132 -6.13 9.47 -17.08
C THR A 132 -6.56 8.33 -16.16
N ILE A 133 -7.78 7.80 -16.30
CA ILE A 133 -8.21 6.62 -15.53
C ILE A 133 -7.37 5.40 -15.87
N LYS A 134 -7.04 5.20 -17.16
CA LYS A 134 -6.17 4.10 -17.57
C LYS A 134 -4.79 4.22 -16.92
N GLU A 135 -4.22 5.43 -16.84
CA GLU A 135 -2.98 5.68 -16.10
C GLU A 135 -3.12 5.41 -14.61
N TYR A 136 -4.24 5.80 -13.99
CA TYR A 136 -4.49 5.54 -12.57
C TYR A 136 -4.54 4.04 -12.25
N PHE A 137 -5.14 3.22 -13.12
CA PHE A 137 -5.10 1.76 -13.00
C PHE A 137 -3.69 1.16 -13.17
N GLN A 138 -2.76 1.85 -13.83
CA GLN A 138 -1.35 1.39 -13.89
C GLN A 138 -0.55 1.72 -12.63
N ILE A 139 -1.08 2.57 -11.74
CA ILE A 139 -0.43 2.99 -10.50
C ILE A 139 -0.88 2.16 -9.31
N LEU A 140 -2.14 1.70 -9.32
CA LEU A 140 -2.68 0.68 -8.41
C LEU A 140 -1.87 -0.63 -8.51
#